data_AF-A0A1Y6FZ82-F1
#
_entry.id   AF-A0A1Y6FZ82-F1
#
_cell.length_a   1.000
_cell.length_b   1.000
_cell.length_c   1.000
_cell.angle_alpha   90.00
_cell.angle_beta   90.00
_cell.angle_gamma   90.00
#
_symmetry.space_group_name_H-M   'P 1'
#
loop_
_entity.id
_entity.type
_entity.pdbx_description
1 polymer ?
#
loop_
_entity_poly.entity_id
_entity_poly.type
_entity_poly.pdbx_seq_one_letter_code
_entity_poly.pdbx_strand_id
1 'polypeptide(L)'
;MTKLEFIFHTEPDEVLPELFEGDLVDIDFWCRLDININGQSFFRNFSPSYYSESWFTDSYINTNGIGVPVFPFIHSLLAASKMLKVNKKYFLEDDQTSIQLCVLLNEKQDLVSFAPCIRDWGEDEEMYYWYDGKKVCCQKEMPITKYNSMKYNDFKEGCIESVKMYIESLLGKYPEINKYPYFPNISK
;
A
#
# COMPACT_ATOMS: atom_id res chain seq x y z
N MET A 1 21.44 7.83 0.86
CA MET A 1 20.50 6.73 1.11
C MET A 1 19.11 7.27 0.88
N THR A 2 18.28 6.60 0.08
CA THR A 2 16.89 7.03 -0.16
C THR A 2 16.04 6.49 0.98
N LYS A 3 15.25 7.35 1.64
CA LYS A 3 14.34 6.93 2.70
C LYS A 3 12.95 6.67 2.10
N LEU A 4 12.40 5.48 2.34
CA LEU A 4 11.01 5.13 2.03
C LEU A 4 10.24 4.92 3.33
N GLU A 5 9.05 5.50 3.42
CA GLU A 5 8.14 5.31 4.54
C GLU A 5 6.72 5.05 4.02
N PHE A 6 6.08 4.01 4.55
CA PHE A 6 4.65 3.72 4.38
C PHE A 6 3.92 4.26 5.60
N ILE A 7 3.18 5.35 5.43
CA ILE A 7 2.53 6.05 6.53
C ILE A 7 1.05 5.70 6.52
N PHE A 8 0.61 4.97 7.55
CA PHE A 8 -0.77 4.58 7.75
C PHE A 8 -1.48 5.63 8.62
N HIS A 9 -2.59 6.16 8.13
CA HIS A 9 -3.45 7.09 8.87
C HIS A 9 -4.81 6.43 9.12
N THR A 10 -5.03 6.02 10.37
CA THR A 10 -6.25 5.36 10.81
C THR A 10 -7.30 6.40 11.19
N GLU A 11 -8.50 6.29 10.62
CA GLU A 11 -9.66 7.13 10.98
C GLU A 11 -10.94 6.27 10.95
N PRO A 12 -11.89 6.45 11.90
CA PRO A 12 -11.76 7.25 13.11
C PRO A 12 -10.91 6.53 14.18
N ASP A 13 -9.99 7.27 14.77
CA ASP A 13 -9.11 6.79 15.83
C ASP A 13 -9.90 6.33 17.09
N GLU A 14 -11.07 6.88 17.36
CA GLU A 14 -11.76 6.77 18.66
C GLU A 14 -12.49 5.42 18.89
N VAL A 15 -12.70 4.62 17.84
CA VAL A 15 -13.54 3.39 17.90
C VAL A 15 -12.71 2.10 17.82
N LEU A 16 -11.39 2.23 17.72
CA LEU A 16 -10.46 1.13 17.48
C LEU A 16 -10.54 -0.02 18.50
N PRO A 17 -10.58 0.23 19.83
CA PRO A 17 -10.73 -0.85 20.82
C PRO A 17 -12.08 -1.57 20.72
N GLU A 18 -13.17 -0.84 20.45
CA GLU A 18 -14.53 -1.39 20.31
C GLU A 18 -14.65 -2.31 19.09
N LEU A 19 -13.88 -2.03 18.02
CA LEU A 19 -13.74 -2.93 16.88
C LEU A 19 -13.18 -4.29 17.33
N PHE A 20 -12.14 -4.32 18.16
CA PHE A 20 -11.56 -5.60 18.59
C PHE A 20 -12.38 -6.33 19.68
N GLU A 21 -13.22 -5.63 20.44
CA GLU A 21 -14.06 -6.22 21.51
C GLU A 21 -15.29 -6.97 21.02
N GLY A 22 -15.80 -6.66 19.81
CA GLY A 22 -16.93 -7.39 19.23
C GLY A 22 -16.54 -8.76 18.66
N ASP A 23 -17.46 -9.74 18.69
CA ASP A 23 -17.39 -11.00 17.93
C ASP A 23 -17.43 -10.77 16.38
N LEU A 24 -17.01 -9.59 15.92
CA LEU A 24 -17.01 -9.16 14.54
C LEU A 24 -15.71 -9.67 13.89
N VAL A 25 -15.79 -10.90 13.40
CA VAL A 25 -14.72 -11.58 12.66
C VAL A 25 -14.39 -10.88 11.32
N ASP A 26 -15.23 -9.95 10.85
CA ASP A 26 -15.13 -9.26 9.55
C ASP A 26 -14.97 -7.74 9.70
N ILE A 27 -14.06 -7.29 10.57
CA ILE A 27 -13.70 -5.86 10.58
C ILE A 27 -12.68 -5.61 9.50
N ASP A 28 -13.21 -5.12 8.39
CA ASP A 28 -12.55 -4.32 7.40
C ASP A 28 -11.95 -3.07 8.08
N PHE A 29 -10.76 -3.22 8.68
CA PHE A 29 -10.02 -2.13 9.29
C PHE A 29 -9.25 -1.40 8.20
N TRP A 30 -9.78 -0.27 7.74
CA TRP A 30 -9.20 0.53 6.66
C TRP A 30 -8.41 1.73 7.17
N CYS A 31 -7.43 2.16 6.37
CA CYS A 31 -6.70 3.40 6.61
C CYS A 31 -6.40 4.12 5.30
N ARG A 32 -5.95 5.38 5.41
CA ARG A 32 -5.24 6.05 4.33
C ARG A 32 -3.76 5.69 4.41
N LEU A 33 -3.18 5.18 3.33
CA LEU A 33 -1.76 4.95 3.18
C LEU A 33 -1.13 6.05 2.32
N ASP A 34 -0.17 6.78 2.87
CA ASP A 34 0.78 7.61 2.10
C ASP A 34 2.11 6.86 1.90
N ILE A 35 2.74 7.09 0.75
CA ILE A 35 4.07 6.55 0.45
C ILE A 35 5.02 7.74 0.36
N ASN A 36 5.90 7.86 1.33
CA ASN A 36 6.82 8.97 1.43
C ASN A 36 8.21 8.56 0.95
N ILE A 37 8.76 9.31 -0.02
CA ILE A 37 10.11 9.11 -0.55
C ILE A 37 10.91 10.37 -0.28
N ASN A 38 11.95 10.26 0.56
CA ASN A 38 12.81 11.38 0.96
C ASN A 38 12.04 12.60 1.51
N GLY A 39 11.00 12.37 2.32
CA GLY A 39 10.19 13.42 2.95
C GLY A 39 9.14 14.03 2.02
N GLN A 40 8.91 13.47 0.83
CA GLN A 40 7.89 13.91 -0.11
C GLN A 40 6.90 12.78 -0.40
N SER A 41 5.61 13.08 -0.28
CA SER A 41 4.55 12.14 -0.69
C SER A 41 4.68 11.81 -2.18
N PHE A 42 4.62 10.52 -2.48
CA PHE A 42 4.52 9.97 -3.83
C PHE A 42 3.26 10.47 -4.56
N PHE A 43 2.19 10.75 -3.81
CA PHE A 43 0.88 11.15 -4.34
C PHE A 43 0.73 12.65 -4.56
N ARG A 44 1.74 13.46 -4.21
CA ARG A 44 1.64 14.95 -4.27
C ARG A 44 1.22 15.53 -5.62
N ASN A 45 1.51 14.81 -6.72
CA ASN A 45 1.24 15.25 -8.09
C ASN A 45 0.01 14.55 -8.68
N PHE A 46 -0.74 13.82 -7.87
CA PHE A 46 -1.91 13.10 -8.32
C PHE A 46 -2.98 14.09 -8.79
N SER A 47 -3.49 13.89 -10.01
CA SER A 47 -4.60 14.68 -10.56
C SER A 47 -5.89 13.87 -10.50
N PRO A 48 -6.88 14.27 -9.69
CA PRO A 48 -8.12 13.52 -9.50
C PRO A 48 -8.95 13.35 -10.77
N SER A 49 -8.76 14.20 -11.78
CA SER A 49 -9.54 14.20 -13.03
C SER A 49 -9.52 12.89 -13.81
N TYR A 50 -8.60 11.97 -13.48
CA TYR A 50 -8.49 10.65 -14.11
C TYR A 50 -9.21 9.52 -13.33
N TYR A 51 -9.52 9.74 -12.04
CA TYR A 51 -10.19 8.77 -11.16
C TYR A 51 -11.52 9.32 -10.59
N SER A 52 -11.95 10.51 -11.04
CA SER A 52 -13.12 11.23 -10.52
C SER A 52 -14.48 10.65 -10.93
N GLU A 53 -14.52 9.61 -11.77
CA GLU A 53 -15.78 9.06 -12.30
C GLU A 53 -16.23 7.72 -11.69
N SER A 54 -15.46 7.11 -10.77
CA SER A 54 -15.88 5.84 -10.13
C SER A 54 -16.05 5.95 -8.62
N TRP A 55 -17.19 6.47 -8.18
CA TRP A 55 -17.64 6.42 -6.78
C TRP A 55 -18.39 5.12 -6.47
N PHE A 56 -17.73 3.97 -6.62
CA PHE A 56 -18.42 2.69 -6.42
C PHE A 56 -17.66 1.60 -5.65
N THR A 57 -16.54 1.89 -4.98
CA THR A 57 -15.91 0.90 -4.06
C THR A 57 -15.28 1.57 -2.84
N ASP A 58 -15.05 0.78 -1.79
CA ASP A 58 -14.40 1.18 -0.52
C ASP A 58 -12.93 1.61 -0.67
N SER A 59 -12.39 1.54 -1.89
CA SER A 59 -11.01 1.91 -2.24
C SER A 59 -10.95 3.27 -2.97
N TYR A 60 -10.10 4.18 -2.48
CA TYR A 60 -9.86 5.51 -3.10
C TYR A 60 -8.36 5.77 -3.34
N ILE A 61 -8.07 6.69 -4.27
CA ILE A 61 -6.74 7.29 -4.47
C ILE A 61 -6.88 8.81 -4.62
N ASN A 62 -6.05 9.57 -3.92
CA ASN A 62 -6.03 11.03 -4.00
C ASN A 62 -4.62 11.58 -3.73
N THR A 63 -4.48 12.91 -3.63
CA THR A 63 -3.18 13.57 -3.37
C THR A 63 -2.56 13.26 -2.01
N ASN A 64 -3.31 12.63 -1.10
CA ASN A 64 -2.89 12.30 0.25
C ASN A 64 -2.65 10.79 0.45
N GLY A 65 -2.89 9.95 -0.55
CA GLY A 65 -2.68 8.50 -0.43
C GLY A 65 -3.70 7.62 -1.13
N ILE A 66 -3.68 6.34 -0.75
CA ILE A 66 -4.65 5.30 -1.15
C ILE A 66 -5.37 4.72 0.07
N GLY A 67 -6.65 4.37 -0.08
CA GLY A 67 -7.38 3.61 0.93
C GLY A 67 -7.01 2.13 0.87
N VAL A 68 -6.61 1.53 1.99
CA VAL A 68 -6.17 0.13 2.07
C VAL A 68 -6.66 -0.55 3.37
N PRO A 69 -7.07 -1.83 3.36
CA PRO A 69 -7.24 -2.63 4.57
C PRO A 69 -5.90 -2.87 5.26
N VAL A 70 -5.77 -2.34 6.48
CA VAL A 70 -4.51 -2.24 7.22
C VAL A 70 -3.78 -3.57 7.35
N PHE A 71 -4.44 -4.60 7.90
CA PHE A 71 -3.77 -5.86 8.24
C PHE A 71 -3.40 -6.68 7.00
N PRO A 72 -4.31 -6.90 6.03
CA PRO A 72 -3.95 -7.50 4.74
C PRO A 72 -2.78 -6.77 4.08
N PHE A 73 -2.81 -5.43 4.04
CA PHE A 73 -1.73 -4.64 3.45
C PHE A 73 -0.40 -4.89 4.15
N ILE A 74 -0.36 -4.84 5.49
CA ILE A 74 0.85 -5.08 6.29
C ILE A 74 1.44 -6.46 5.99
N HIS A 75 0.60 -7.50 5.95
CA HIS A 75 1.04 -8.85 5.63
C HIS A 75 1.65 -8.94 4.23
N SER A 76 0.97 -8.38 3.22
CA SER A 76 1.46 -8.34 1.84
C SER A 76 2.76 -7.53 1.72
N LEU A 77 2.88 -6.41 2.45
CA LEU A 77 4.06 -5.55 2.42
C LEU A 77 5.29 -6.25 3.01
N LEU A 78 5.12 -6.94 4.14
CA LEU A 78 6.18 -7.75 4.74
C LEU A 78 6.55 -8.95 3.86
N ALA A 79 5.58 -9.58 3.21
CA ALA A 79 5.84 -10.67 2.26
C ALA A 79 6.64 -10.18 1.05
N ALA A 80 6.27 -9.03 0.47
CA ALA A 80 7.01 -8.40 -0.62
C ALA A 80 8.46 -8.11 -0.22
N SER A 81 8.72 -7.65 1.00
CA SER A 81 10.09 -7.39 1.48
C SER A 81 11.02 -8.63 1.48
N LYS A 82 10.44 -9.84 1.41
CA LYS A 82 11.17 -11.13 1.49
C LYS A 82 11.09 -11.97 0.23
N MET A 83 10.00 -11.88 -0.54
CA MET A 83 9.61 -12.87 -1.54
C MET A 83 9.48 -12.34 -2.98
N LEU A 84 9.89 -11.09 -3.24
CA LEU A 84 9.84 -10.55 -4.61
C LEU A 84 10.64 -11.43 -5.57
N LYS A 85 9.95 -11.90 -6.62
CA LYS A 85 10.56 -12.65 -7.72
C LYS A 85 10.86 -11.70 -8.86
N VAL A 86 12.02 -11.91 -9.49
CA VAL A 86 12.53 -11.09 -10.59
C VAL A 86 11.50 -11.04 -11.73
N ASN A 87 11.20 -9.82 -12.18
CA ASN A 87 10.26 -9.52 -13.26
C ASN A 87 8.86 -10.11 -13.11
N LYS A 88 8.43 -10.43 -11.88
CA LYS A 88 7.05 -10.82 -11.60
C LYS A 88 6.35 -9.68 -10.86
N LYS A 89 5.19 -9.26 -11.38
CA LYS A 89 4.29 -8.35 -10.69
C LYS A 89 3.84 -9.00 -9.39
N TYR A 90 3.92 -8.25 -8.29
CA TYR A 90 3.37 -8.62 -6.99
C TYR A 90 2.36 -7.54 -6.60
N PHE A 91 1.08 -7.90 -6.53
CA PHE A 91 0.04 -7.00 -6.07
C PHE A 91 -0.05 -7.09 -4.55
N LEU A 92 0.05 -5.95 -3.90
CA LEU A 92 -0.23 -5.81 -2.48
C LEU A 92 -1.75 -5.70 -2.34
N GLU A 93 -2.32 -6.60 -1.53
CA GLU A 93 -3.75 -6.87 -1.32
C GLU A 93 -4.47 -7.80 -2.31
N ASP A 94 -5.51 -8.45 -1.78
CA ASP A 94 -6.38 -9.43 -2.42
C ASP A 94 -7.39 -8.75 -3.37
N ASP A 95 -8.01 -9.53 -4.27
CA ASP A 95 -8.88 -9.14 -5.38
C ASP A 95 -10.17 -8.36 -5.00
N GLN A 96 -10.27 -7.88 -3.75
CA GLN A 96 -11.43 -7.19 -3.19
C GLN A 96 -11.43 -5.68 -3.44
N THR A 97 -10.28 -5.07 -3.77
CA THR A 97 -10.18 -3.63 -4.00
C THR A 97 -10.05 -3.33 -5.49
N SER A 98 -10.65 -2.22 -5.95
CA SER A 98 -10.47 -1.78 -7.33
C SER A 98 -9.09 -1.17 -7.57
N ILE A 99 -8.40 -0.75 -6.51
CA ILE A 99 -7.08 -0.12 -6.53
C ILE A 99 -6.08 -1.02 -5.84
N GLN A 100 -5.09 -1.50 -6.59
CA GLN A 100 -4.03 -2.37 -6.07
C GLN A 100 -2.68 -1.64 -6.12
N LEU A 101 -1.80 -1.87 -5.14
CA LEU A 101 -0.41 -1.41 -5.23
C LEU A 101 0.47 -2.53 -5.80
N CYS A 102 0.91 -2.36 -7.04
CA CYS A 102 1.81 -3.32 -7.69
C CYS A 102 3.26 -3.01 -7.34
N VAL A 103 4.07 -4.06 -7.20
CA VAL A 103 5.50 -4.01 -6.96
C VAL A 103 6.22 -4.95 -7.94
N LEU A 104 7.36 -4.51 -8.48
CA LEU A 104 8.17 -5.26 -9.44
C LEU A 104 9.65 -5.14 -9.12
N LEU A 105 10.35 -6.27 -9.02
CA LEU A 105 11.80 -6.32 -8.88
C LEU A 105 12.48 -6.46 -10.24
N ASN A 106 13.34 -5.50 -10.58
CA ASN A 106 14.27 -5.56 -11.71
C ASN A 106 15.68 -5.91 -11.20
N GLU A 107 16.04 -7.19 -11.31
CA GLU A 107 17.31 -7.73 -10.81
C GLU A 107 18.54 -7.14 -11.51
N LYS A 108 18.45 -6.80 -12.80
CA LYS A 108 19.59 -6.25 -13.56
C LYS A 108 20.07 -4.90 -13.01
N GLN A 109 19.17 -4.17 -12.35
CA GLN A 109 19.43 -2.83 -11.83
C GLN A 109 19.37 -2.78 -10.30
N ASP A 110 19.05 -3.90 -9.64
CA ASP A 110 18.76 -3.98 -8.20
C ASP A 110 17.71 -2.93 -7.76
N LEU A 111 16.70 -2.73 -8.62
CA LEU A 111 15.64 -1.75 -8.39
C LEU A 111 14.29 -2.44 -8.15
N VAL A 112 13.60 -1.99 -7.13
CA VAL A 112 12.16 -2.21 -6.97
C VAL A 112 11.42 -1.02 -7.53
N SER A 113 10.39 -1.29 -8.33
CA SER A 113 9.43 -0.29 -8.76
C SER A 113 8.05 -0.59 -8.19
N PHE A 114 7.27 0.43 -7.89
CA PHE A 114 5.90 0.28 -7.41
C PHE A 114 4.95 1.25 -8.09
N ALA A 115 3.68 0.90 -8.22
CA ALA A 115 2.66 1.79 -8.78
C ALA A 115 1.26 1.34 -8.35
N PRO A 116 0.43 2.24 -7.81
CA PRO A 116 -1.00 2.02 -7.70
C PRO A 116 -1.61 1.82 -9.10
N CYS A 117 -2.54 0.89 -9.22
CA CYS A 117 -3.24 0.63 -10.47
C CYS A 117 -4.70 0.22 -10.29
N ILE A 118 -5.49 0.54 -11.31
CA ILE A 118 -6.85 0.01 -11.51
C ILE A 118 -6.85 -0.81 -12.80
N ARG A 119 -7.45 -2.00 -12.76
CA ARG A 119 -7.67 -2.83 -13.93
C ARG A 119 -8.85 -2.29 -14.74
N ASP A 120 -8.66 -2.11 -16.04
CA ASP A 120 -9.78 -1.87 -16.96
C ASP A 120 -10.45 -3.21 -17.29
N TRP A 121 -11.73 -3.36 -16.95
CA TRP A 121 -12.50 -4.58 -17.18
C TRP A 121 -13.19 -4.60 -18.55
N GLY A 122 -13.03 -3.54 -19.35
CA GLY A 122 -13.87 -3.27 -20.53
C GLY A 122 -13.48 -3.96 -21.84
N GLU A 123 -12.25 -4.45 -22.04
CA GLU A 123 -11.80 -4.95 -23.36
C GLU A 123 -10.85 -6.17 -23.27
N ASP A 124 -10.75 -6.92 -24.37
CA ASP A 124 -10.03 -8.21 -24.56
C ASP A 124 -8.50 -8.17 -24.28
N GLU A 125 -7.96 -7.07 -23.75
CA GLU A 125 -6.56 -6.92 -23.35
C GLU A 125 -6.47 -6.35 -21.92
N GLU A 126 -5.64 -6.97 -21.06
CA GLU A 126 -5.40 -6.51 -19.68
C GLU A 126 -4.69 -5.14 -19.65
N MET A 127 -5.45 -4.06 -19.83
CA MET A 127 -5.00 -2.70 -19.64
C MET A 127 -5.16 -2.27 -18.19
N TYR A 128 -4.22 -1.47 -17.72
CA TYR A 128 -4.19 -0.95 -16.36
C TYR A 128 -3.93 0.55 -16.40
N TYR A 129 -4.61 1.29 -15.53
CA TYR A 129 -4.34 2.70 -15.24
C TYR A 129 -3.34 2.79 -14.11
N TRP A 130 -2.08 3.06 -14.44
CA TRP A 130 -0.98 3.16 -13.49
C TRP A 130 -0.74 4.60 -13.06
N TYR A 131 -0.50 4.82 -11.76
CA TYR A 131 0.09 6.06 -11.26
C TYR A 131 1.59 5.89 -11.01
N ASP A 132 2.43 6.62 -11.76
CA ASP A 132 3.90 6.49 -11.72
C ASP A 132 4.60 7.52 -10.80
N GLY A 133 3.84 8.24 -9.97
CA GLY A 133 4.34 9.34 -9.11
C GLY A 133 4.41 10.71 -9.82
N LYS A 134 4.12 10.76 -11.13
CA LYS A 134 4.01 11.99 -11.90
C LYS A 134 2.67 12.12 -12.61
N LYS A 135 2.17 11.03 -13.21
CA LYS A 135 0.95 11.03 -14.01
C LYS A 135 0.27 9.67 -13.98
N VAL A 136 -0.95 9.64 -14.49
CA VAL A 136 -1.68 8.41 -14.80
C VAL A 136 -1.42 8.02 -16.24
N CYS A 137 -1.17 6.75 -16.51
CA CYS A 137 -1.08 6.21 -17.88
C CYS A 137 -1.81 4.87 -18.00
N CYS A 138 -2.48 4.67 -19.14
CA CYS A 138 -3.13 3.41 -19.48
C CYS A 138 -2.19 2.57 -20.35
N GLN A 139 -1.76 1.41 -19.85
CA GLN A 139 -0.89 0.46 -20.56
C GLN A 139 -0.85 -0.90 -19.85
N LYS A 140 -0.46 -1.96 -20.57
CA LYS A 140 -0.38 -3.33 -20.04
C LYS A 140 0.74 -3.53 -18.99
N GLU A 141 1.89 -2.91 -19.22
CA GLU A 141 3.07 -3.04 -18.36
C GLU A 141 3.17 -1.88 -17.38
N MET A 142 3.68 -2.15 -16.17
CA MET A 142 3.87 -1.11 -15.17
C MET A 142 4.97 -0.15 -15.65
N PRO A 143 4.73 1.18 -15.67
CA PRO A 143 5.76 2.15 -16.01
C PRO A 143 6.87 2.12 -14.95
N ILE A 144 8.13 2.10 -15.41
CA ILE A 144 9.32 2.17 -14.56
C ILE A 144 9.94 3.55 -14.77
N THR A 145 9.94 4.37 -13.72
CA THR A 145 10.43 5.75 -13.76
C THR A 145 11.28 6.05 -12.53
N LYS A 146 12.06 7.12 -12.58
CA LYS A 146 12.83 7.59 -11.41
C LYS A 146 11.97 8.00 -10.21
N TYR A 147 10.65 8.17 -10.37
CA TYR A 147 9.74 8.62 -9.31
C TYR A 147 9.12 7.46 -8.54
N ASN A 148 9.11 6.27 -9.13
CA ASN A 148 8.46 5.08 -8.59
C ASN A 148 9.40 3.88 -8.53
N SER A 149 10.71 4.12 -8.59
CA SER A 149 11.75 3.11 -8.51
C SER A 149 12.80 3.47 -7.47
N MET A 150 13.31 2.48 -6.76
CA MET A 150 14.34 2.64 -5.74
C MET A 150 15.14 1.35 -5.55
N LYS A 151 16.26 1.40 -4.81
CA LYS A 151 17.06 0.20 -4.54
C LYS A 151 16.28 -0.81 -3.72
N TYR A 152 16.50 -2.11 -3.97
CA TYR A 152 15.81 -3.16 -3.25
C TYR A 152 16.02 -3.10 -1.73
N ASN A 153 17.26 -2.82 -1.29
CA ASN A 153 17.55 -2.69 0.14
C ASN A 153 16.81 -1.52 0.79
N ASP A 154 16.77 -0.36 0.13
CA ASP A 154 16.04 0.81 0.62
C ASP A 154 14.52 0.50 0.71
N PHE A 155 13.97 -0.23 -0.27
CA PHE A 155 12.57 -0.68 -0.24
C PHE A 155 12.31 -1.65 0.92
N LYS A 156 13.15 -2.67 1.08
CA LYS A 156 13.03 -3.69 2.13
C LYS A 156 13.09 -3.07 3.53
N GLU A 157 14.05 -2.19 3.78
CA GLU A 157 14.17 -1.47 5.05
C GLU A 157 12.95 -0.58 5.29
N GLY A 158 12.50 0.16 4.26
CA GLY A 158 11.30 0.98 4.32
C GLY A 158 10.05 0.18 4.71
N CYS A 159 9.83 -0.99 4.11
CA CYS A 159 8.70 -1.87 4.46
C CYS A 159 8.73 -2.28 5.94
N ILE A 160 9.88 -2.76 6.43
CA ILE A 160 10.01 -3.31 7.78
C ILE A 160 9.87 -2.20 8.83
N GLU A 161 10.60 -1.10 8.66
CA GLU A 161 10.59 0.00 9.64
C GLU A 161 9.24 0.70 9.69
N SER A 162 8.58 0.90 8.55
CA SER A 162 7.25 1.54 8.51
C SER A 162 6.19 0.72 9.25
N VAL A 163 6.19 -0.59 9.02
CA VAL A 163 5.27 -1.53 9.69
C VAL A 163 5.55 -1.57 11.20
N LYS A 164 6.82 -1.61 11.59
CA LYS A 164 7.23 -1.57 13.00
C LYS A 164 6.79 -0.29 13.68
N MET A 165 7.09 0.88 13.09
CA MET A 165 6.70 2.19 13.63
C MET A 165 5.18 2.31 13.79
N TYR A 166 4.41 1.83 12.81
CA TYR A 166 2.97 1.87 12.87
C TYR A 166 2.40 0.98 14.00
N ILE A 167 2.88 -0.25 14.12
CA ILE A 167 2.43 -1.17 15.19
C ILE A 167 2.87 -0.68 16.57
N GLU A 168 4.08 -0.14 16.72
CA GLU A 168 4.53 0.48 17.98
C GLU A 168 3.65 1.68 18.36
N SER A 169 3.28 2.52 17.39
CA SER A 169 2.37 3.64 17.59
C SER A 169 0.98 3.18 18.03
N LEU A 170 0.42 2.17 17.36
CA LEU A 170 -0.88 1.59 17.71
C LEU A 170 -0.86 0.99 19.13
N LEU A 171 0.17 0.22 19.48
CA LEU A 171 0.33 -0.39 20.81
C LEU A 171 0.56 0.66 21.91
N GLY A 172 1.24 1.77 21.59
CA GLY A 172 1.40 2.88 22.52
C GLY A 172 0.08 3.58 22.83
N LYS A 173 -0.85 3.62 21.87
CA LYS A 173 -2.16 4.27 21.99
C LYS A 173 -3.24 3.35 22.56
N TYR A 174 -3.23 2.08 22.15
CA TYR A 174 -4.20 1.04 22.53
C TYR A 174 -3.49 -0.25 22.96
N PRO A 175 -2.86 -0.30 24.15
CA PRO A 175 -2.08 -1.47 24.58
C PRO A 175 -2.87 -2.78 24.63
N GLU A 176 -4.18 -2.70 24.82
CA GLU A 176 -5.12 -3.82 24.86
C GLU A 176 -5.17 -4.61 23.55
N ILE A 177 -4.86 -3.99 22.40
CA ILE A 177 -4.99 -4.65 21.11
C ILE A 177 -4.01 -5.83 20.93
N ASN A 178 -2.92 -5.83 21.71
CA ASN A 178 -1.94 -6.92 21.72
C ASN A 178 -2.51 -8.26 22.25
N LYS A 179 -3.69 -8.22 22.88
CA LYS A 179 -4.37 -9.41 23.40
C LYS A 179 -5.17 -10.12 22.31
N TYR A 180 -5.44 -9.48 21.17
CA TYR A 180 -6.26 -10.07 20.12
C TYR A 180 -5.42 -10.99 19.21
N PRO A 181 -5.91 -12.23 18.92
CA PRO A 181 -5.16 -13.21 18.14
C PRO A 181 -4.77 -12.75 16.72
N TYR A 182 -5.56 -11.85 16.14
CA TYR A 182 -5.40 -11.37 14.76
C TYR A 182 -4.50 -10.14 14.65
N PHE A 183 -4.08 -9.55 15.77
CA PHE A 183 -3.16 -8.43 15.73
C PHE A 183 -1.75 -8.90 15.31
N PRO A 184 -1.10 -8.26 14.31
CA PRO A 184 0.19 -8.70 13.80
C PRO A 184 1.27 -8.70 14.90
N ASN A 185 1.70 -9.89 15.32
CA ASN A 185 2.81 -10.02 16.25
C ASN A 185 4.14 -9.97 15.48
N ILE A 186 4.64 -8.77 15.19
CA ILE A 186 5.89 -8.56 14.44
C ILE A 186 7.13 -8.92 15.28
N SER A 187 6.95 -9.13 16.59
CA SER A 187 8.01 -9.53 17.53
C SER A 187 8.34 -11.03 17.57
N LYS A 188 7.80 -11.85 16.66
CA LYS A 188 8.14 -13.28 16.53
C LYS A 188 8.77 -13.63 15.18
#